data_AF-A0A527XHD9-F1
#
_entry.id   AF-A0A527XHD9-F1
#
_cell.length_a   1.000
_cell.length_b   1.000
_cell.length_c   1.000
_cell.angle_alpha   90.00
_cell.angle_beta   90.00
_cell.angle_gamma   90.00
#
_symmetry.space_group_name_H-M   'P 1'
#
loop_
_entity.id
_entity.type
_entity.pdbx_description
1 polymer ?
#
loop_
_entity_poly.entity_id
_entity_poly.type
_entity_poly.pdbx_seq_one_letter_code
_entity_poly.pdbx_strand_id
1 'polypeptide(L)' 'RAAALIVEPLVLGAGGMLMYPAWVLAELKRIAEASGTLVIADEVMTGWGRTGTMFACEQASVSPDILCTSKGLTGGTI' A
#
# COMPACT_ATOMS: atom_id res chain seq x y z
N ARG A 1 18.16 11.50 -7.48
CA ARG A 1 17.39 10.85 -6.40
C ARG A 1 16.06 10.41 -6.99
N ALA A 2 15.51 9.25 -6.61
CA ALA A 2 14.16 8.87 -7.02
C ALA A 2 13.15 9.82 -6.35
N ALA A 3 12.05 10.14 -7.05
CA ALA A 3 11.02 11.02 -6.49
C ALA A 3 10.10 10.27 -5.52
N ALA A 4 9.64 9.08 -5.93
CA ALA A 4 8.73 8.26 -5.14
C ALA A 4 8.92 6.76 -5.43
N LEU A 5 8.57 5.93 -4.43
CA LEU A 5 8.32 4.51 -4.52
C LEU A 5 6.80 4.31 -4.46
N ILE A 6 6.22 3.58 -5.42
CA ILE A 6 4.80 3.21 -5.43
C ILE A 6 4.66 1.70 -5.32
N VAL A 7 3.73 1.22 -4.49
CA VAL A 7 3.49 -0.22 -4.25
C VAL A 7 2.03 -0.49 -3.84
N GLU A 8 1.47 -1.61 -4.28
CA GLU A 8 0.20 -2.17 -3.75
C GLU A 8 0.51 -2.91 -2.42
N PRO A 9 0.04 -2.44 -1.25
CA PRO A 9 0.40 -3.03 0.04
C PRO A 9 -0.09 -4.47 0.22
N LEU A 10 0.83 -5.37 0.58
CA LEU A 10 0.63 -6.81 0.87
C LEU A 10 0.20 -7.69 -0.30
N VAL A 11 -0.62 -7.19 -1.23
CA VAL A 11 -1.19 -7.97 -2.32
C VAL A 11 -1.14 -7.19 -3.63
N LEU A 12 -0.36 -7.69 -4.59
CA LEU A 12 -0.36 -7.18 -5.98
C LEU A 12 -1.59 -7.75 -6.70
N GLY A 13 -2.64 -6.95 -6.84
CA GLY A 13 -3.96 -7.43 -7.23
C GLY A 13 -4.02 -7.86 -8.70
N ALA A 14 -3.94 -6.88 -9.60
CA ALA A 14 -4.02 -7.13 -11.05
C ALA A 14 -2.82 -7.94 -11.57
N GLY A 15 -1.70 -7.94 -10.84
CA GLY A 15 -0.50 -8.73 -11.14
C GLY A 15 -0.63 -10.23 -10.87
N GLY A 16 -1.80 -10.71 -10.43
CA GLY A 16 -2.06 -12.13 -10.18
C GLY A 16 -2.28 -12.50 -8.73
N MET A 17 -2.79 -11.56 -7.91
CA MET A 17 -3.02 -11.75 -6.47
C MET A 17 -1.75 -12.22 -5.73
N LEU A 18 -0.61 -11.64 -6.08
CA LEU A 18 0.68 -12.03 -5.49
C LEU A 18 0.80 -11.42 -4.09
N MET A 19 0.85 -12.27 -3.08
CA MET A 19 0.97 -11.84 -1.69
C MET A 19 2.43 -11.82 -1.24
N TYR A 20 2.76 -10.84 -0.42
CA TYR A 20 4.06 -10.75 0.25
C TYR A 20 3.89 -10.40 1.73
N PRO A 21 4.83 -10.79 2.60
CA PRO A 21 4.69 -10.57 4.04
C PRO A 21 4.89 -9.10 4.42
N ALA A 22 4.17 -8.64 5.44
CA ALA A 22 4.14 -7.23 5.88
C ALA A 22 5.52 -6.62 6.16
N TRP A 23 6.50 -7.41 6.62
CA TRP A 23 7.86 -6.93 6.88
C TRP A 23 8.56 -6.41 5.61
N VAL A 24 8.20 -6.89 4.41
CA VAL A 24 8.75 -6.38 3.15
C VAL A 24 8.27 -4.95 2.91
N LEU A 25 7.01 -4.63 3.21
CA LEU A 25 6.49 -3.26 3.09
C LEU A 25 7.19 -2.30 4.07
N ALA A 26 7.41 -2.75 5.30
CA ALA A 26 8.15 -1.99 6.30
C ALA A 26 9.59 -1.69 5.83
N GLU A 27 10.27 -2.68 5.23
CA GLU A 27 11.62 -2.50 4.71
C GLU A 27 11.67 -1.57 3.49
N LEU A 28 10.68 -1.66 2.58
CA LEU A 28 10.53 -0.72 1.47
C LEU A 28 10.38 0.72 1.96
N LYS A 29 9.55 0.96 3.00
CA LYS A 29 9.40 2.27 3.64
C LYS A 29 10.72 2.76 4.23
N ARG A 30 11.43 1.92 4.98
CA ARG A 30 12.72 2.25 5.59
C ARG A 30 13.76 2.68 4.53
N ILE A 31 13.83 1.97 3.42
CA ILE A 31 14.75 2.28 2.30
C ILE A 31 14.35 3.61 1.62
N ALA A 32 13.06 3.84 1.40
CA ALA A 32 12.57 5.08 0.81
C ALA A 32 12.91 6.29 1.71
N GLU A 33 12.70 6.18 3.02
CA GLU A 33 13.05 7.23 3.99
C GLU A 33 14.55 7.52 4.02
N ALA A 34 15.38 6.47 4.04
CA ALA A 34 16.84 6.62 4.04
C ALA A 34 17.37 7.34 2.77
N SER A 35 16.61 7.31 1.68
CA SER A 35 16.97 7.96 0.41
C SER A 35 16.28 9.30 0.17
N GLY A 36 15.39 9.74 1.07
CA GLY A 36 14.55 10.92 0.90
C GLY A 36 13.53 10.77 -0.24
N THR A 37 13.10 9.54 -0.50
CA THR A 37 12.12 9.18 -1.53
C THR A 37 10.74 9.07 -0.88
N LEU A 38 9.70 9.64 -1.50
CA LEU A 38 8.31 9.52 -1.01
C LEU A 38 7.79 8.09 -1.17
N VAL A 39 6.85 7.68 -0.32
CA VAL A 39 6.14 6.40 -0.42
C VAL A 39 4.68 6.63 -0.78
N ILE A 40 4.25 6.03 -1.88
CA ILE A 40 2.86 6.00 -2.35
C ILE A 40 2.32 4.59 -2.12
N ALA A 41 1.29 4.46 -1.28
CA ALA A 41 0.56 3.21 -1.12
C ALA A 41 -0.65 3.20 -2.06
N ASP A 42 -0.68 2.26 -3.01
CA ASP A 42 -1.85 2.01 -3.85
C ASP A 42 -2.79 1.03 -3.16
N GLU A 43 -3.71 1.57 -2.36
CA GLU A 43 -4.72 0.82 -1.60
C GLU A 43 -6.08 0.82 -2.31
N VAL A 44 -6.09 1.07 -3.62
CA VAL A 44 -7.31 0.99 -4.43
C VAL A 44 -7.97 -0.38 -4.32
N MET A 45 -7.18 -1.46 -4.32
CA MET A 45 -7.70 -2.83 -4.17
C MET A 45 -7.75 -3.26 -2.70
N THR A 46 -6.70 -2.99 -1.94
CA THR A 46 -6.44 -3.57 -0.62
C THR A 46 -7.09 -2.81 0.53
N GLY A 47 -7.48 -1.56 0.31
CA GLY A 47 -8.16 -0.73 1.30
C GLY A 47 -9.60 -1.18 1.56
N TRP A 48 -10.25 -0.48 2.50
CA TRP A 48 -11.65 -0.70 2.90
C TRP A 48 -11.92 -2.11 3.41
N GLY A 49 -11.02 -2.64 4.24
CA GLY A 49 -11.23 -3.93 4.91
C GLY A 49 -10.89 -5.15 4.06
N ARG A 50 -10.44 -5.00 2.81
CA ARG A 50 -10.22 -6.13 1.89
C ARG A 50 -9.22 -7.15 2.42
N THR A 51 -8.22 -6.70 3.18
CA THR A 51 -7.15 -7.54 3.75
C THR A 51 -7.32 -7.83 5.24
N GLY A 52 -8.43 -7.43 5.86
CA GLY A 52 -8.74 -7.65 7.29
C GLY A 52 -8.44 -6.45 8.20
N THR A 53 -7.72 -5.45 7.72
CA THR A 53 -7.54 -4.12 8.35
C THR A 53 -8.18 -3.04 7.48
N MET A 54 -8.42 -1.82 8.00
CA MET A 54 -9.04 -0.76 7.19
C MET A 54 -8.17 -0.45 5.97
N PHE A 55 -6.86 -0.34 6.17
CA PHE A 55 -5.85 -0.32 5.12
C PHE A 55 -4.81 -1.42 5.35
N ALA A 56 -4.28 -2.01 4.29
CA ALA A 56 -3.27 -3.07 4.37
C ALA A 56 -1.94 -2.57 4.97
N CYS A 57 -1.60 -1.28 4.80
CA CYS A 57 -0.47 -0.61 5.44
C CYS A 57 -0.44 -0.77 6.98
N GLU A 58 -1.61 -0.87 7.63
CA GLU A 58 -1.71 -1.05 9.08
C GLU A 58 -1.03 -2.34 9.56
N GLN A 59 -1.09 -3.42 8.77
CA GLN A 59 -0.47 -4.71 9.13
C GLN A 59 1.06 -4.66 9.10
N ALA A 60 1.62 -3.66 8.42
CA ALA A 60 3.06 -3.41 8.37
C ALA A 60 3.48 -2.26 9.30
N SER A 61 2.55 -1.65 10.05
CA SER A 61 2.80 -0.42 10.82
C SER A 61 3.42 0.70 9.96
N VAL A 62 3.05 0.79 8.68
CA VAL A 62 3.57 1.78 7.72
C VAL A 62 2.55 2.90 7.54
N SER A 63 3.02 4.15 7.61
CA SER A 63 2.28 5.33 7.17
C SER A 63 2.89 5.82 5.85
N PRO A 64 2.15 5.79 4.72
CA PRO A 64 2.65 6.31 3.45
C PRO A 64 2.57 7.83 3.40
N ASP A 65 3.39 8.45 2.55
CA ASP A 65 3.34 9.90 2.31
C ASP A 65 2.12 10.28 1.43
N ILE A 66 1.72 9.38 0.53
CA ILE A 66 0.54 9.53 -0.33
C ILE A 66 -0.23 8.20 -0.34
N LEU A 67 -1.56 8.27 -0.25
CA LEU A 67 -2.45 7.12 -0.29
C LEU A 67 -3.39 7.23 -1.49
N CYS A 68 -3.41 6.22 -2.36
CA CYS A 68 -4.40 6.10 -3.43
C CYS A 68 -5.55 5.20 -2.96
N THR A 69 -6.80 5.66 -3.14
CA THR A 69 -8.01 4.90 -2.77
C THR A 69 -9.06 5.00 -3.87
N SER A 70 -9.90 3.98 -4.00
CA SER A 70 -11.06 3.91 -4.90
C SER A 70 -11.87 2.65 -4.52
N LYS A 71 -12.58 2.03 -5.48
CA LYS A 71 -13.29 0.73 -5.37
C LYS A 71 -14.14 0.60 -4.11
N GLY A 72 -13.59 0.00 -3.06
CA GLY A 72 -14.25 -0.18 -1.77
C GLY A 72 -14.74 1.13 -1.14
N LEU A 73 -14.16 2.27 -1.54
CA LEU A 73 -14.51 3.61 -1.07
C LEU A 73 -16.00 3.91 -1.17
N THR A 74 -16.63 3.58 -2.30
CA THR A 74 -18.07 3.81 -2.53
C THR A 74 -18.88 2.53 -2.42
N GLY A 75 -18.25 1.42 -2.01
CA GLY A 75 -18.86 0.09 -2.07
C GLY A 75 -19.27 -0.34 -3.49
N GLY A 76 -18.74 0.31 -4.54
CA GLY A 76 -19.14 0.09 -5.93
C GLY A 76 -20.51 0.66 -6.31
N THR A 77 -21.02 1.63 -5.55
CA THR A 77 -22.37 2.19 -5.77
C THR A 77 -22.40 3.54 -6.48
N ILE A 78 -21.32 4.30 -6.40
CA ILE A 78 -21.14 5.64 -7.01
C ILE A 78 -19.75 5.69 -7.65
#